data_AF-A0A7J3B8T7-F1
#
_entry.id   AF-A0A7J3B8T7-F1
#
_cell.length_a   1.000
_cell.length_b   1.000
_cell.length_c   1.000
_cell.angle_alpha   90.00
_cell.angle_beta   90.00
_cell.angle_gamma   90.00
#
_symmetry.space_group_name_H-M   'P 1'
#
loop_
_entity.id
_entity.type
_entity.pdbx_description
1 polymer ?
#
loop_
_entity_poly.entity_id
_entity_poly.type
_entity_poly.pdbx_seq_one_letter_code
_entity_poly.pdbx_strand_id
1 'polypeptide(L)'
;MQTLEAIISFTAFMAFASYILLQIDNDRGIDNSLYRYQLANDVWRVLYLRGDFKDLSNTSGTSKIGEDIEEIEKKTGFCIYLRGMWATAPSNRGTVCRAKNEPFAAVGHVLLIDGDPHLSTLSIYEQEK
;
A
#
# COMPACT_ATOMS: atom_id res chain seq x y z
N MET A 1 39.12 21.49 30.92
CA MET A 1 38.09 20.46 31.19
C MET A 1 37.11 20.28 30.03
N GLN A 2 36.59 21.34 29.40
CA GLN A 2 35.60 21.26 28.31
C GLN A 2 36.03 20.48 27.05
N THR A 3 37.32 20.41 26.72
CA THR A 3 37.81 19.74 25.52
C THR A 3 37.80 18.22 25.61
N LEU A 4 38.01 17.65 26.81
CA LEU A 4 38.03 16.20 27.00
C LEU A 4 36.61 15.62 26.95
N GLU A 5 35.65 16.27 27.62
CA GLU A 5 34.24 15.88 27.56
C GLU A 5 33.71 15.96 26.12
N ALA A 6 34.02 17.02 25.38
CA ALA A 6 33.61 17.15 23.99
C ALA A 6 34.12 15.99 23.11
N ILE A 7 35.37 15.56 23.30
CA ILE A 7 35.94 14.42 22.56
C ILE A 7 35.23 13.12 22.95
N ILE A 8 34.96 12.90 24.24
CA ILE A 8 34.28 11.69 24.72
C ILE A 8 32.84 11.65 24.20
N SER A 9 32.10 12.76 24.27
CA SER A 9 30.73 12.87 23.76
C SER A 9 30.67 12.67 22.25
N PHE A 10 31.61 13.25 21.50
CA PHE A 10 31.69 13.07 20.05
C PHE A 10 32.00 11.61 19.69
N THR A 11 32.94 10.98 20.39
CA THR A 11 33.30 9.58 20.14
C THR A 11 32.14 8.64 20.49
N ALA A 12 31.42 8.89 21.59
CA ALA A 12 30.24 8.12 21.97
C ALA A 12 29.10 8.27 20.93
N PHE A 13 28.88 9.49 20.44
CA PHE A 13 27.90 9.74 19.38
C PHE A 13 28.26 9.02 18.08
N MET A 14 29.53 9.11 17.64
CA MET A 14 29.99 8.44 16.43
C MET A 14 29.93 6.91 16.55
N ALA A 15 30.25 6.35 17.71
CA ALA A 15 30.11 4.92 17.96
C ALA A 15 28.65 4.46 17.92
N PHE A 16 27.74 5.24 18.53
CA PHE A 16 26.30 4.97 18.49
C PHE A 16 25.74 5.08 17.07
N ALA A 17 26.09 6.12 16.33
CA ALA A 17 25.67 6.30 14.94
C ALA A 17 26.15 5.14 14.04
N SER A 18 27.42 4.74 14.17
CA SER A 18 27.98 3.59 13.45
C SER A 18 27.28 2.28 13.83
N TYR A 19 26.93 2.08 15.10
CA TYR A 19 26.19 0.91 15.56
C TYR A 19 24.78 0.84 14.96
N ILE A 20 24.06 1.97 14.90
CA ILE A 20 22.75 2.06 14.23
C ILE A 20 22.88 1.79 12.73
N LEU A 21 23.89 2.34 12.06
CA LEU A 21 24.11 2.10 10.63
C LEU A 21 24.43 0.62 10.34
N LEU A 22 25.24 -0.03 11.19
CA LEU A 22 25.54 -1.47 11.07
C LEU A 22 24.32 -2.35 11.33
N GLN A 23 23.40 -1.93 12.21
CA GLN A 23 22.12 -2.62 12.43
C GLN A 23 21.21 -2.49 11.20
N ILE A 24 21.19 -1.33 10.53
CA ILE A 24 20.42 -1.11 9.29
C ILE A 24 20.94 -2.00 8.15
N ASP A 25 22.26 -2.22 8.06
CA ASP A 25 22.84 -3.09 7.03
C ASP A 25 22.70 -4.59 7.32
N ASN A 26 22.71 -5.01 8.59
CA ASN A 26 22.72 -6.44 8.96
C ASN A 26 21.33 -7.06 9.16
N ASP A 27 20.30 -6.28 9.49
CA ASP A 27 18.94 -6.80 9.64
C ASP A 27 18.05 -6.31 8.51
N ARG A 28 17.78 -7.20 7.56
CA ARG A 28 16.55 -7.28 6.75
C ARG A 28 16.06 -5.90 6.30
N GLY A 29 16.67 -5.40 5.22
CA GLY A 29 16.52 -4.04 4.70
C GLY A 29 15.15 -3.39 4.95
N ILE A 30 15.17 -2.15 5.46
CA ILE A 30 14.05 -1.28 5.81
C ILE A 30 12.71 -2.01 5.85
N ASP A 31 12.23 -2.33 7.06
CA ASP A 31 10.89 -2.87 7.26
C ASP A 31 9.84 -1.91 6.68
N ASN A 32 9.48 -2.18 5.44
CA ASN A 32 8.54 -1.37 4.66
C ASN A 32 7.10 -1.74 4.99
N SER A 33 6.83 -2.59 5.98
CA SER A 33 5.47 -3.00 6.37
C SER A 33 4.59 -1.80 6.72
N LEU A 34 5.12 -0.83 7.47
CA LEU A 34 4.38 0.39 7.81
C LEU A 34 4.08 1.23 6.57
N TYR A 35 5.05 1.43 5.68
CA TYR A 35 4.86 2.17 4.43
C TYR A 35 3.85 1.49 3.50
N ARG A 36 3.91 0.16 3.40
CA ARG A 36 2.95 -0.67 2.65
C ARG A 36 1.54 -0.51 3.19
N TYR A 37 1.39 -0.56 4.53
CA TYR A 37 0.11 -0.37 5.20
C TYR A 37 -0.45 1.06 5.03
N GLN A 38 0.40 2.08 5.10
CA GLN A 38 0.01 3.47 4.88
C GLN A 38 -0.47 3.69 3.44
N LEU A 39 0.26 3.16 2.45
CA LEU A 39 -0.14 3.22 1.05
C LEU A 39 -1.53 2.60 0.83
N ALA A 40 -1.76 1.39 1.35
CA ALA A 40 -3.07 0.72 1.23
C ALA A 40 -4.20 1.53 1.88
N ASN A 41 -3.95 2.16 3.03
CA ASN A 41 -4.92 3.03 3.68
C ASN A 41 -5.18 4.33 2.93
N ASP A 42 -4.15 4.93 2.34
CA ASP A 42 -4.30 6.16 1.56
C ASP A 42 -5.11 5.90 0.29
N VAL A 43 -4.83 4.81 -0.42
CA VAL A 43 -5.64 4.36 -1.57
C VAL A 43 -7.08 4.10 -1.12
N TRP A 44 -7.27 3.35 -0.04
CA TRP A 44 -8.61 3.11 0.51
C TRP A 44 -9.35 4.40 0.81
N ARG A 45 -8.71 5.37 1.48
CA ARG A 45 -9.33 6.65 1.83
C ARG A 45 -9.75 7.44 0.59
N VAL A 46 -8.92 7.46 -0.45
CA VAL A 46 -9.25 8.13 -1.72
C VAL A 46 -10.49 7.48 -2.33
N LEU A 47 -10.52 6.16 -2.43
CA LEU A 47 -11.68 5.44 -2.95
C LEU A 47 -12.93 5.68 -2.07
N TYR A 48 -12.78 5.64 -0.74
CA TYR A 48 -13.86 5.87 0.22
C TYR A 48 -14.51 7.25 0.04
N LEU A 49 -13.69 8.29 -0.10
CA LEU A 49 -14.17 9.68 -0.29
C LEU A 49 -14.92 9.90 -1.60
N ARG A 50 -14.71 9.05 -2.61
CA ARG A 50 -15.50 9.09 -3.85
C ARG A 50 -16.92 8.54 -3.67
N GLY A 51 -17.12 7.64 -2.71
CA GLY A 51 -18.44 7.19 -2.26
C GLY A 51 -19.20 6.25 -3.20
N ASP A 52 -18.58 5.79 -4.29
CA ASP A 52 -19.27 5.08 -5.38
C ASP A 52 -19.09 3.55 -5.35
N PHE A 53 -19.19 2.95 -4.16
CA PHE A 53 -18.94 1.50 -3.95
C PHE A 53 -20.13 0.61 -4.32
N LYS A 54 -21.30 1.20 -4.58
CA LYS A 54 -22.53 0.48 -4.92
C LYS A 54 -22.39 -0.29 -6.25
N ASP A 55 -21.62 0.26 -7.18
CA ASP A 55 -21.49 -0.30 -8.53
C ASP A 55 -20.46 -1.44 -8.62
N LEU A 56 -19.69 -1.69 -7.57
CA LEU A 56 -18.69 -2.77 -7.54
C LEU A 56 -19.31 -4.17 -7.58
N SER A 57 -20.59 -4.33 -7.21
CA SER A 57 -21.28 -5.62 -7.30
C SER A 57 -21.89 -5.92 -8.67
N ASN A 58 -22.00 -4.92 -9.55
CA ASN A 58 -22.62 -5.08 -10.88
C ASN A 58 -21.53 -5.10 -11.96
N THR A 59 -21.15 -6.31 -12.38
CA THR A 59 -20.10 -6.67 -13.35
C THR A 59 -20.31 -6.17 -14.80
N SER A 60 -21.19 -5.20 -15.05
CA SER A 60 -21.60 -4.78 -16.41
C SER A 60 -21.45 -3.29 -16.71
N GLY A 61 -21.05 -2.46 -15.73
CA GLY A 61 -20.78 -1.04 -15.93
C GLY A 61 -19.38 -0.63 -15.46
N THR A 62 -18.77 0.34 -16.14
CA THR A 62 -17.57 1.04 -15.65
C THR A 62 -17.95 1.87 -14.43
N SER A 63 -17.76 1.31 -13.24
CA SER A 63 -17.89 2.09 -12.00
C SER A 63 -16.80 3.17 -11.96
N LYS A 64 -17.11 4.35 -11.40
CA LYS A 64 -16.09 5.42 -11.25
C LYS A 64 -14.90 4.96 -10.40
N ILE A 65 -15.15 4.09 -9.43
CA ILE A 65 -14.09 3.44 -8.63
C ILE A 65 -13.20 2.57 -9.51
N GLY A 66 -13.77 1.85 -10.48
CA GLY A 66 -13.00 1.08 -11.45
C GLY A 66 -12.11 1.95 -12.33
N GLU A 67 -12.61 3.11 -12.78
CA GLU A 67 -11.83 4.09 -13.54
C GLU A 67 -10.69 4.70 -12.72
N ASP A 68 -10.97 5.13 -11.47
CA ASP A 68 -9.97 5.67 -10.56
C ASP A 68 -8.89 4.62 -10.24
N ILE A 69 -9.28 3.35 -10.04
CA ILE A 69 -8.33 2.26 -9.82
C ILE A 69 -7.46 2.06 -11.06
N GLU A 70 -8.03 2.04 -12.27
CA GLU A 70 -7.26 1.91 -13.50
C GLU A 70 -6.22 3.05 -13.66
N GLU A 71 -6.60 4.27 -13.30
CA GLU A 71 -5.69 5.42 -13.34
C GLU A 71 -4.53 5.26 -12.34
N ILE A 72 -4.82 4.78 -11.13
CA ILE A 72 -3.81 4.52 -10.10
C ILE A 72 -2.87 3.39 -10.56
N GLU A 73 -3.40 2.29 -11.09
CA GLU A 73 -2.61 1.17 -11.59
C GLU A 73 -1.65 1.59 -12.72
N LYS A 74 -2.15 2.40 -13.68
CA LYS A 74 -1.33 2.95 -14.79
C LYS A 74 -0.20 3.86 -14.30
N LYS A 75 -0.45 4.67 -13.27
CA LYS A 75 0.54 5.62 -12.75
C LYS A 75 1.59 4.98 -11.84
N THR A 76 1.20 3.94 -11.11
CA THR A 76 2.03 3.36 -10.04
C THR A 76 2.69 2.04 -10.43
N GLY A 77 2.16 1.32 -11.41
CA GLY A 77 2.62 -0.04 -11.72
C GLY A 77 2.20 -1.07 -10.66
N PHE A 78 1.23 -0.74 -9.80
CA PHE A 78 0.60 -1.68 -8.89
C PHE A 78 -0.68 -2.27 -9.49
N CYS A 79 -1.16 -3.36 -8.90
CA CYS A 79 -2.45 -3.97 -9.18
C CYS A 79 -3.32 -3.88 -7.93
N ILE A 80 -4.53 -3.35 -8.04
CA ILE A 80 -5.41 -3.08 -6.91
C ILE A 80 -6.67 -3.94 -7.02
N TYR A 81 -6.94 -4.70 -5.97
CA TYR A 81 -8.09 -5.58 -5.85
C TYR A 81 -8.96 -5.10 -4.71
N LEU A 82 -10.26 -5.09 -4.96
CA LEU A 82 -11.25 -4.68 -3.98
C LEU A 82 -12.28 -5.80 -3.83
N ARG A 83 -12.46 -6.29 -2.60
CA ARG A 83 -13.33 -7.45 -2.29
C ARG A 83 -12.94 -8.73 -3.05
N GLY A 84 -11.65 -8.90 -3.37
CA GLY A 84 -11.15 -10.05 -4.13
C GLY A 84 -11.55 -10.07 -5.61
N MET A 85 -12.23 -9.02 -6.09
CA MET A 85 -12.52 -8.82 -7.51
C MET A 85 -11.54 -7.79 -8.08
N TRP A 86 -11.19 -7.99 -9.36
CA TRP A 86 -10.55 -6.95 -10.15
C TRP A 86 -11.52 -5.80 -10.28
N ALA A 87 -11.08 -4.59 -9.97
CA ALA A 87 -11.93 -3.41 -10.17
C ALA A 87 -12.02 -2.99 -11.65
N THR A 88 -11.16 -3.52 -12.51
CA THR A 88 -11.11 -3.22 -13.95
C THR A 88 -11.74 -4.33 -14.79
N ALA A 89 -12.39 -3.93 -15.89
CA ALA A 89 -13.00 -4.86 -16.83
C ALA A 89 -11.91 -5.69 -17.55
N PRO A 90 -12.17 -6.98 -17.84
CA PRO A 90 -11.23 -7.86 -18.53
C PRO A 90 -10.84 -7.43 -19.95
N SER A 91 -11.41 -6.36 -20.50
CA SER A 91 -11.04 -5.80 -21.80
C SER A 91 -9.81 -4.89 -21.76
N ASN A 92 -9.41 -4.38 -20.60
CA ASN A 92 -8.26 -3.45 -20.46
C ASN A 92 -6.95 -4.17 -20.06
N ARG A 93 -6.84 -5.47 -20.41
CA ARG A 93 -5.70 -6.39 -20.14
C ARG A 93 -4.41 -6.04 -20.89
N GLY A 94 -3.96 -4.78 -20.83
CA GLY A 94 -2.61 -4.39 -21.25
C GLY A 94 -1.54 -4.78 -20.24
N THR A 95 -1.93 -5.06 -18.99
CA THR A 95 -1.02 -5.25 -17.86
C THR A 95 -1.27 -6.61 -17.22
N VAL A 96 -0.25 -7.49 -17.23
CA VAL A 96 -0.36 -8.84 -16.65
C VAL A 96 -0.20 -8.74 -15.13
N CYS A 97 -1.28 -8.36 -14.46
CA CYS A 97 -1.38 -8.41 -13.01
C CYS A 97 -1.61 -9.86 -12.57
N ARG A 98 -0.53 -10.59 -12.27
CA ARG A 98 -0.62 -11.89 -11.60
C ARG A 98 -0.59 -11.64 -10.10
N ALA A 99 -1.69 -11.97 -9.42
CA ALA A 99 -1.69 -12.05 -7.97
C ALA A 99 -0.64 -13.10 -7.55
N LYS A 100 0.47 -12.65 -6.96
CA LYS A 100 1.35 -13.53 -6.18
C LYS A 100 0.54 -14.12 -5.02
N ASN A 101 1.03 -15.21 -4.42
CA ASN A 101 0.36 -15.84 -3.28
C ASN A 101 0.11 -14.86 -2.12
N GLU A 102 0.90 -13.79 -2.00
CA GLU A 102 0.74 -12.77 -0.97
C GLU A 102 0.66 -11.35 -1.57
N PRO A 103 -0.25 -10.49 -1.07
CA PRO A 103 -0.32 -9.10 -1.46
C PRO A 103 0.90 -8.31 -0.95
N PHE A 104 1.34 -7.33 -1.73
CA PHE A 104 2.32 -6.34 -1.29
C PHE A 104 1.81 -5.54 -0.08
N ALA A 105 0.51 -5.23 -0.09
CA ALA A 105 -0.19 -4.63 1.05
C ALA A 105 -1.67 -5.04 1.02
N ALA A 106 -2.29 -5.24 2.18
CA ALA A 106 -3.73 -5.44 2.27
C ALA A 106 -4.31 -4.74 3.50
N VAL A 107 -5.50 -4.19 3.36
CA VAL A 107 -6.23 -3.56 4.46
C VAL A 107 -7.72 -3.90 4.38
N GLY A 108 -8.28 -4.31 5.52
CA GLY A 108 -9.70 -4.59 5.67
C GLY A 108 -10.41 -3.39 6.31
N HIS A 109 -11.55 -3.00 5.72
CA HIS A 109 -12.39 -1.92 6.21
C HIS A 109 -13.86 -2.32 6.17
N VAL A 110 -14.65 -1.73 7.06
CA VAL A 110 -16.11 -1.86 7.04
C VAL A 110 -16.69 -0.75 6.17
N LEU A 111 -17.40 -1.14 5.13
CA LEU A 111 -18.10 -0.24 4.23
C LEU A 111 -19.61 -0.32 4.50
N LEU A 112 -20.27 0.82 4.67
CA LEU A 112 -21.72 0.87 4.78
C LEU A 112 -22.32 1.05 3.38
N ILE A 113 -22.97 0.02 2.85
CA ILE A 113 -23.71 0.09 1.59
C ILE A 113 -25.19 0.07 1.95
N ASP A 114 -25.92 1.14 1.62
CA ASP A 114 -27.36 1.26 1.90
C ASP A 114 -27.74 1.06 3.39
N GLY A 115 -26.79 1.35 4.29
CA GLY A 115 -26.96 1.19 5.74
C GLY A 115 -26.49 -0.18 6.26
N ASP A 116 -26.19 -1.12 5.38
CA ASP A 116 -25.71 -2.45 5.76
C ASP A 116 -24.17 -2.51 5.80
N PRO A 117 -23.57 -3.05 6.87
CA PRO A 117 -22.13 -3.18 6.99
C PRO A 117 -21.60 -4.36 6.15
N HIS A 118 -20.66 -4.06 5.26
CA HIS A 118 -19.93 -5.04 4.46
C HIS A 118 -18.44 -4.96 4.75
N LEU A 119 -17.85 -6.09 5.13
CA LEU A 119 -16.40 -6.21 5.19
C LEU A 119 -15.83 -6.18 3.77
N SER A 120 -14.93 -5.25 3.51
CA SER A 120 -14.25 -5.08 2.23
C SER A 120 -12.75 -5.06 2.44
N THR A 121 -12.03 -5.87 1.67
CA THR A 121 -10.58 -5.90 1.68
C THR A 121 -10.06 -5.23 0.42
N LEU A 122 -9.14 -4.28 0.59
CA LEU A 122 -8.32 -3.75 -0.49
C LEU A 122 -6.96 -4.43 -0.44
N SER A 123 -6.55 -5.02 -1.56
CA SER A 123 -5.26 -5.69 -1.71
C SER A 123 -4.48 -5.07 -2.87
N ILE A 124 -3.22 -4.76 -2.63
CA ILE A 124 -2.28 -4.22 -3.60
C ILE A 124 -1.23 -5.28 -3.91
N TYR A 125 -0.96 -5.51 -5.19
CA TYR A 125 0.08 -6.42 -5.67
C TYR A 125 1.07 -5.65 -6.56
N GLU A 126 2.32 -6.09 -6.57
CA GLU A 126 3.30 -5.64 -7.56
C GLU A 126 3.04 -6.34 -8.90
N GLN A 127 3.16 -5.61 -10.00
CA GLN A 127 3.13 -6.20 -11.34
C GLN A 127 4.35 -7.10 -11.58
N GLU A 128 4.17 -8.23 -12.26
CA GLU A 128 5.30 -8.99 -12.81
C GLU A 128 5.86 -8.22 -14.01
N LYS A 129 7.16 -7.89 -13.97
CA LYS A 129 7.88 -7.28 -15.08
C LYS A 129 8.23 -8.31 -16.15
#